data_AF-A0A7Y1A8P4-F1
#
_entry.id   AF-A0A7Y1A8P4-F1
#
_cell.length_a   1.000
_cell.length_b   1.000
_cell.length_c   1.000
_cell.angle_alpha   90.00
_cell.angle_beta   90.00
_cell.angle_gamma   90.00
#
_symmetry.space_group_name_H-M   'P 1'
#
loop_
_entity.id
_entity.type
_entity.pdbx_description
1 polymer ?
#
loop_
_entity_poly.entity_id
_entity_poly.type
_entity_poly.pdbx_seq_one_letter_code
_entity_poly.pdbx_strand_id
1 'polypeptide(L)'
;MTIEPWADAQLSEDIPRLAQGGESETVEFKRELPKQVRDLAKEIAAFASSSGGRLLLGVADDGSIPGVENAHDPAVRDDLGRRIVGVCQIIDPPVRPQIGWTSANGLGVLVITVEKGSEPLYYVDSRAYIRHGTVYRPATASEVRAALTASMPGEAAEGPKNHPELSALADVLANVRRWSDTDSEMRSLKPWIEDWSADAEVYASKLRDLSVSDWAIESHVNERLEATAEKLDEVAQFRHYLGEGENFNDVCNSAGFAAAELMRDLVDPIEVSDETQRKVLEAIAKLARKLTQMWDRANKEIFDGRVEKAQQETYGIGQQIATWTYFRLSVVPESTLADLRRIGLSLLQLVSMRVYMDGGASLQRIVDDAQTLVKELNANVESFLQFDR
;
A
#
# COMPACT_ATOMS: atom_id res chain seq x y z
N MET A 1 -5.54 49.10 -19.91
CA MET A 1 -5.62 48.51 -18.56
C MET A 1 -4.46 49.08 -17.76
N THR A 2 -4.71 49.73 -16.64
CA THR A 2 -3.62 50.19 -15.77
C THR A 2 -3.22 48.99 -14.90
N ILE A 3 -2.04 48.43 -15.16
CA ILE A 3 -1.47 47.35 -14.37
C ILE A 3 -0.57 47.98 -13.32
N GLU A 4 -0.83 47.67 -12.07
CA GLU A 4 -0.03 48.15 -10.95
C GLU A 4 1.40 47.58 -11.01
N PRO A 5 2.46 48.34 -10.64
CA PRO A 5 3.85 47.89 -10.76
C PRO A 5 4.18 46.64 -9.95
N TRP A 6 3.37 46.34 -8.94
CA TRP A 6 3.53 45.19 -8.06
C TRP A 6 2.72 43.97 -8.49
N ALA A 7 1.89 44.10 -9.52
CA ALA A 7 1.06 43.04 -10.06
C ALA A 7 1.77 42.33 -11.22
N ASP A 8 1.56 41.02 -11.34
CA ASP A 8 2.01 40.24 -12.47
C ASP A 8 1.28 40.68 -13.74
N ALA A 9 2.03 41.15 -14.73
CA ALA A 9 1.47 41.72 -15.95
C ALA A 9 0.73 40.67 -16.80
N GLN A 10 1.26 39.45 -16.89
CA GLN A 10 0.69 38.40 -17.71
C GLN A 10 -0.61 37.87 -17.09
N LEU A 11 -0.60 37.60 -15.78
CA LEU A 11 -1.83 37.20 -15.07
C LEU A 11 -2.89 38.29 -15.15
N SER A 12 -2.50 39.58 -15.08
CA SER A 12 -3.43 40.70 -15.18
C SER A 12 -4.18 40.76 -16.50
N GLU A 13 -3.54 40.41 -17.61
CA GLU A 13 -4.23 40.33 -18.91
C GLU A 13 -5.23 39.17 -18.98
N ASP A 14 -4.98 38.09 -18.24
CA ASP A 14 -5.81 36.87 -18.27
C ASP A 14 -7.03 36.92 -17.34
N ILE A 15 -6.95 37.64 -16.21
CA ILE A 15 -8.02 37.67 -15.20
C ILE A 15 -9.39 38.04 -15.77
N PRO A 16 -9.56 39.10 -16.59
CA PRO A 16 -10.88 39.44 -17.13
C PRO A 16 -11.49 38.31 -17.97
N ARG A 17 -10.66 37.56 -18.69
CA ARG A 17 -11.12 36.41 -19.49
C ARG A 17 -11.52 35.24 -18.59
N LEU A 18 -10.72 34.94 -17.57
CA LEU A 18 -11.03 33.89 -16.60
C LEU A 18 -12.31 34.19 -15.82
N ALA A 19 -12.49 35.43 -15.37
CA ALA A 19 -13.69 35.87 -14.67
C ALA A 19 -14.96 35.75 -15.54
N GLN A 20 -14.87 36.08 -16.84
CA GLN A 20 -15.98 35.89 -17.79
C GLN A 20 -16.27 34.42 -18.11
N GLY A 21 -15.27 33.55 -18.00
CA GLY A 21 -15.40 32.11 -18.23
C GLY A 21 -16.21 31.39 -17.15
N GLY A 22 -16.42 32.03 -15.99
CA GLY A 22 -17.14 31.45 -14.86
C GLY A 22 -16.33 30.40 -14.09
N GLU A 23 -16.91 29.92 -12.99
CA GLU A 23 -16.34 28.81 -12.23
C GLU A 23 -16.39 27.51 -13.04
N SER A 24 -15.36 26.69 -12.85
CA SER A 24 -15.22 25.42 -13.55
C SER A 24 -14.54 24.38 -12.66
N GLU A 25 -14.26 23.21 -13.22
CA GLU A 25 -13.50 22.19 -12.52
C GLU A 25 -12.07 22.64 -12.19
N THR A 26 -11.51 23.63 -12.90
CA THR A 26 -10.14 24.12 -12.71
C THR A 26 -10.07 25.58 -12.25
N VAL A 27 -11.22 26.23 -12.03
CA VAL A 27 -11.29 27.64 -11.62
C VAL A 27 -12.34 27.82 -10.52
N GLU A 28 -11.93 28.39 -9.40
CA GLU A 28 -12.80 28.71 -8.25
C GLU A 28 -12.75 30.21 -7.96
N PHE A 29 -13.90 30.84 -7.72
CA PHE A 29 -13.97 32.24 -7.34
C PHE A 29 -14.25 32.36 -5.84
N LYS A 30 -13.58 33.31 -5.19
CA LYS A 30 -13.91 33.72 -3.84
C LYS A 30 -13.85 35.24 -3.75
N ARG A 31 -14.93 35.84 -3.28
CA ARG A 31 -14.95 37.28 -2.99
C ARG A 31 -13.95 37.65 -1.89
N GLU A 32 -13.94 36.87 -0.82
CA GLU A 32 -13.13 37.07 0.38
C GLU A 32 -12.59 35.73 0.90
N LEU A 33 -11.52 35.79 1.69
CA LEU A 33 -10.88 34.58 2.22
C LEU A 33 -11.83 33.93 3.22
N PRO A 34 -12.11 32.61 3.12
CA PRO A 34 -13.02 31.93 4.04
C PRO A 34 -12.61 32.14 5.50
N LYS A 35 -13.59 32.40 6.37
CA LYS A 35 -13.35 32.58 7.82
C LYS A 35 -12.77 31.32 8.46
N GLN A 36 -13.16 30.15 7.95
CA GLN A 36 -12.63 28.87 8.40
C GLN A 36 -11.48 28.45 7.51
N VAL A 37 -10.28 28.38 8.10
CA VAL A 37 -9.04 27.91 7.44
C VAL A 37 -9.25 26.55 6.75
N ARG A 38 -10.08 25.68 7.34
CA ARG A 38 -10.36 24.34 6.83
C ARG A 38 -11.08 24.33 5.49
N ASP A 39 -11.94 25.31 5.20
CA ASP A 39 -12.71 25.28 3.96
C ASP A 39 -11.82 25.60 2.76
N LEU A 40 -10.92 26.57 2.91
CA LEU A 40 -9.89 26.85 1.91
C LEU A 40 -8.93 25.66 1.74
N ALA A 41 -8.56 24.97 2.83
CA ALA A 41 -7.71 23.78 2.75
C ALA A 41 -8.37 22.65 1.94
N LYS A 42 -9.69 22.42 2.12
CA LYS A 42 -10.43 21.40 1.37
C LYS A 42 -10.47 21.69 -0.13
N GLU A 43 -10.64 22.96 -0.51
CA GLU A 43 -10.60 23.37 -1.92
C GLU A 43 -9.23 23.13 -2.55
N ILE A 44 -8.16 23.55 -1.86
CA ILE A 44 -6.78 23.34 -2.32
C ILE A 44 -6.45 21.84 -2.41
N ALA A 45 -6.86 21.04 -1.42
CA ALA A 45 -6.69 19.59 -1.44
C ALA A 45 -7.45 18.93 -2.61
N ALA A 46 -8.68 19.40 -2.89
CA ALA A 46 -9.46 18.91 -4.01
C ALA A 46 -8.81 19.24 -5.35
N PHE A 47 -8.25 20.44 -5.52
CA PHE A 47 -7.47 20.79 -6.72
C PHE A 47 -6.25 19.89 -6.89
N ALA A 48 -5.46 19.70 -5.83
CA ALA A 48 -4.25 18.88 -5.87
C ALA A 48 -4.56 17.40 -6.18
N SER A 49 -5.69 16.87 -5.67
CA SER A 49 -6.13 15.48 -5.93
C SER A 49 -6.73 15.27 -7.32
N SER A 50 -7.11 16.34 -8.01
CA SER A 50 -7.76 16.30 -9.32
C SER A 50 -6.80 16.79 -10.42
N SER A 51 -7.24 17.68 -11.30
CA SER A 51 -6.45 18.15 -12.45
C SER A 51 -5.62 19.41 -12.14
N GLY A 52 -5.50 19.81 -10.87
CA GLY A 52 -5.06 21.14 -10.47
C GLY A 52 -6.10 22.22 -10.78
N GLY A 53 -5.74 23.48 -10.54
CA GLY A 53 -6.61 24.62 -10.84
C GLY A 53 -6.12 25.93 -10.25
N ARG A 54 -6.97 26.95 -10.36
CA ARG A 54 -6.72 28.31 -9.88
C ARG A 54 -7.87 28.76 -8.98
N LEU A 55 -7.53 29.26 -7.79
CA LEU A 55 -8.46 29.99 -6.94
C LEU A 55 -8.21 31.48 -7.10
N LEU A 56 -9.25 32.22 -7.46
CA LEU A 56 -9.21 33.67 -7.65
C LEU A 56 -9.89 34.37 -6.47
N LEU A 57 -9.08 34.94 -5.60
CA LEU A 57 -9.54 35.71 -4.44
C LEU A 57 -9.69 37.19 -4.81
N GLY A 58 -10.87 37.76 -4.55
CA GLY A 58 -11.28 39.10 -5.00
C GLY A 58 -12.18 39.08 -6.24
N VAL A 59 -12.73 37.92 -6.61
CA VAL A 59 -13.69 37.72 -7.71
C VAL A 59 -14.97 37.13 -7.11
N ALA A 60 -16.13 37.67 -7.46
CA ALA A 60 -17.42 37.16 -7.01
C ALA A 60 -17.97 36.09 -7.98
N ASP A 61 -18.92 35.30 -7.52
CA ASP A 61 -19.52 34.16 -8.25
C ASP A 61 -20.18 34.59 -9.58
N ASP A 62 -20.59 35.86 -9.70
CA ASP A 62 -21.13 36.45 -10.93
C ASP A 62 -20.06 36.91 -11.94
N GLY A 63 -18.79 36.67 -11.64
CA GLY A 63 -17.63 37.10 -12.43
C GLY A 63 -17.25 38.57 -12.23
N SER A 64 -17.94 39.32 -11.35
CA SER A 64 -17.52 40.67 -11.00
C SER A 64 -16.22 40.64 -10.18
N ILE A 65 -15.38 41.65 -10.36
CA ILE A 65 -14.07 41.74 -9.71
C ILE A 65 -14.11 42.92 -8.73
N PRO A 66 -14.62 42.73 -7.49
CA PRO A 66 -14.54 43.76 -6.45
C PRO A 66 -13.10 43.99 -5.97
N GLY A 67 -12.21 43.02 -6.17
CA GLY A 67 -10.84 43.04 -5.67
C GLY A 67 -10.75 42.73 -4.18
N VAL A 68 -9.52 42.51 -3.73
CA VAL A 68 -9.17 42.36 -2.32
C VAL A 68 -9.00 43.75 -1.71
N GLU A 69 -9.64 43.96 -0.57
CA GLU A 69 -9.57 45.23 0.16
C GLU A 69 -8.12 45.56 0.53
N ASN A 70 -7.72 46.82 0.30
CA ASN A 70 -6.37 47.34 0.60
C ASN A 70 -5.21 46.58 -0.06
N ALA A 71 -5.43 45.90 -1.20
CA ALA A 71 -4.39 45.14 -1.90
C ALA A 71 -3.13 45.95 -2.30
N HIS A 72 -3.21 47.29 -2.41
CA HIS A 72 -2.04 48.13 -2.68
C HIS A 72 -1.02 48.11 -1.51
N ASP A 73 -1.49 47.89 -0.28
CA ASP A 73 -0.62 47.82 0.91
C ASP A 73 0.21 46.51 0.89
N PRO A 74 1.56 46.59 0.87
CA PRO A 74 2.41 45.40 0.95
C PRO A 74 2.14 44.52 2.17
N ALA A 75 1.80 45.09 3.32
CA ALA A 75 1.59 44.32 4.55
C ALA A 75 0.36 43.40 4.45
N VAL A 76 -0.70 43.87 3.78
CA VAL A 76 -1.91 43.08 3.53
C VAL A 76 -1.61 41.90 2.61
N ARG A 77 -0.81 42.14 1.57
CA ARG A 77 -0.40 41.10 0.61
C ARG A 77 0.46 40.03 1.26
N ASP A 78 1.41 40.44 2.09
CA ASP A 78 2.30 39.54 2.84
C ASP A 78 1.54 38.72 3.89
N ASP A 79 0.54 39.31 4.54
CA ASP A 79 -0.31 38.59 5.51
C ASP A 79 -1.17 37.52 4.84
N LEU A 80 -1.84 37.86 3.73
CA LEU A 80 -2.63 36.90 2.95
C LEU A 80 -1.75 35.76 2.41
N GLY A 81 -0.57 36.08 1.89
CA GLY A 81 0.41 35.08 1.46
C GLY A 81 0.78 34.11 2.58
N ARG A 82 1.13 34.62 3.77
CA ARG A 82 1.44 33.78 4.94
C ARG A 82 0.25 32.92 5.38
N ARG A 83 -0.97 33.45 5.36
CA ARG A 83 -2.19 32.71 5.71
C ARG A 83 -2.43 31.55 4.75
N ILE A 84 -2.28 31.76 3.44
CA ILE A 84 -2.43 30.69 2.43
C ILE A 84 -1.37 29.62 2.63
N VAL A 85 -0.10 30.01 2.83
CA VAL A 85 0.97 29.04 3.13
C VAL A 85 0.63 28.22 4.38
N GLY A 86 0.12 28.85 5.44
CA GLY A 86 -0.34 28.14 6.64
C GLY A 86 -1.51 27.18 6.39
N VAL A 87 -2.46 27.56 5.52
CA VAL A 87 -3.56 26.68 5.09
C VAL A 87 -3.01 25.45 4.35
N CYS A 88 -2.02 25.63 3.48
CA CYS A 88 -1.45 24.50 2.74
C CYS A 88 -0.66 23.52 3.61
N GLN A 89 -0.17 23.96 4.77
CA GLN A 89 0.55 23.10 5.72
C GLN A 89 -0.36 22.13 6.50
N ILE A 90 -1.67 22.42 6.61
CA ILE A 90 -2.62 21.52 7.28
C ILE A 90 -3.18 20.44 6.35
N ILE A 91 -2.84 20.50 5.06
CA ILE A 91 -3.17 19.50 4.06
C ILE A 91 -2.11 18.41 4.13
N ASP A 92 -2.53 17.14 4.03
CA ASP A 92 -1.63 15.99 4.03
C ASP A 92 -1.78 15.21 2.71
N PRO A 93 -0.72 15.07 1.89
CA PRO A 93 0.57 15.73 2.02
C PRO A 93 0.48 17.27 1.87
N PRO A 94 1.46 18.05 2.36
CA PRO A 94 1.46 19.49 2.19
C PRO A 94 1.51 19.92 0.72
N VAL A 95 0.64 20.86 0.34
CA VAL A 95 0.59 21.43 -1.03
C VAL A 95 1.50 22.66 -1.13
N ARG A 96 2.17 22.84 -2.27
CA ARG A 96 2.98 24.04 -2.54
C ARG A 96 2.35 24.83 -3.70
N PRO A 97 1.45 25.79 -3.43
CA PRO A 97 0.84 26.58 -4.49
C PRO A 97 1.78 27.67 -5.01
N GLN A 98 1.58 28.07 -6.26
CA GLN A 98 2.14 29.32 -6.78
C GLN A 98 1.15 30.45 -6.45
N ILE A 99 1.62 31.45 -5.71
CA ILE A 99 0.80 32.58 -5.25
C ILE A 99 1.23 33.82 -6.04
N GLY A 100 0.31 34.40 -6.81
CA GLY A 100 0.56 35.58 -7.64
C GLY A 100 -0.45 36.68 -7.35
N TRP A 101 0.01 37.92 -7.34
CA TRP A 101 -0.86 39.10 -7.27
C TRP A 101 -1.05 39.67 -8.67
N THR A 102 -2.28 40.08 -8.97
CA THR A 102 -2.66 40.64 -10.27
C THR A 102 -3.56 41.86 -10.07
N SER A 103 -3.69 42.71 -11.09
CA SER A 103 -4.51 43.92 -11.03
C SER A 103 -5.43 44.01 -12.25
N ALA A 104 -6.73 44.14 -11.99
CA ALA A 104 -7.74 44.42 -12.99
C ALA A 104 -8.39 45.77 -12.70
N ASN A 105 -8.16 46.77 -13.55
CA ASN A 105 -8.68 48.14 -13.38
C ASN A 105 -8.33 48.79 -12.02
N GLY A 106 -7.10 48.55 -11.53
CA GLY A 106 -6.63 49.05 -10.23
C GLY A 106 -7.08 48.22 -9.03
N LEU A 107 -7.94 47.20 -9.22
CA LEU A 107 -8.37 46.30 -8.15
C LEU A 107 -7.44 45.08 -8.10
N GLY A 108 -6.88 44.81 -6.92
CA GLY A 108 -5.98 43.70 -6.71
C GLY A 108 -6.73 42.37 -6.56
N VAL A 109 -6.28 41.33 -7.26
CA VAL A 109 -6.79 39.96 -7.14
C VAL A 109 -5.61 39.05 -6.77
N LEU A 110 -5.87 38.08 -5.91
CA LEU A 110 -4.88 37.09 -5.51
C LEU A 110 -5.18 35.76 -6.19
N VAL A 111 -4.19 35.26 -6.94
CA VAL A 111 -4.28 34.02 -7.69
C VAL A 111 -3.48 32.95 -6.96
N ILE A 112 -4.16 31.88 -6.58
CA ILE A 112 -3.54 30.70 -5.98
C ILE A 112 -3.61 29.60 -7.03
N THR A 113 -2.48 29.30 -7.67
CA THR A 113 -2.39 28.22 -8.65
C THR A 113 -1.90 26.96 -7.96
N VAL A 114 -2.72 25.92 -8.03
CA VAL A 114 -2.46 24.60 -7.47
C VAL A 114 -2.26 23.64 -8.64
N GLU A 115 -1.08 23.08 -8.76
CA GLU A 115 -0.83 22.02 -9.74
C GLU A 115 -1.45 20.70 -9.27
N LYS A 116 -1.67 19.77 -10.20
CA LYS A 116 -1.96 18.39 -9.81
C LYS A 116 -0.82 17.88 -8.95
N GLY A 117 -1.15 17.35 -7.78
CA GLY A 117 -0.18 16.87 -6.82
C GLY A 117 0.52 15.60 -7.28
N SER A 118 1.66 15.30 -6.65
CA SER A 118 2.42 14.07 -6.92
C SER A 118 1.74 12.82 -6.35
N GLU A 119 0.95 13.00 -5.29
CA GLU A 119 0.14 11.94 -4.71
C GLU A 119 -1.26 11.90 -5.33
N PRO A 120 -1.91 10.72 -5.39
CA PRO A 120 -3.26 10.58 -5.93
C PRO A 120 -4.32 11.40 -5.19
N LEU A 121 -4.14 11.58 -3.88
CA LEU A 121 -5.15 12.16 -3.00
C LEU A 121 -4.49 13.01 -1.91
N TYR A 122 -5.18 14.10 -1.57
CA TYR A 122 -4.83 15.03 -0.54
C TYR A 122 -5.95 15.11 0.51
N TYR A 123 -5.52 15.14 1.77
CA TYR A 123 -6.38 14.95 2.93
C TYR A 123 -6.43 16.21 3.78
N VAL A 124 -7.60 16.49 4.34
CA VAL A 124 -7.80 17.49 5.40
C VAL A 124 -8.62 16.82 6.50
N ASP A 125 -8.15 16.86 7.74
CA ASP A 125 -8.76 16.15 8.87
C ASP A 125 -9.02 14.65 8.57
N SER A 126 -8.03 13.97 7.97
CA SER A 126 -8.09 12.54 7.61
C SER A 126 -9.17 12.14 6.60
N ARG A 127 -9.69 13.10 5.81
CA ARG A 127 -10.61 12.83 4.69
C ARG A 127 -10.01 13.34 3.39
N ALA A 128 -9.97 12.49 2.37
CA ALA A 128 -9.57 12.88 1.02
C ALA A 128 -10.66 13.72 0.37
N TYR A 129 -10.29 14.79 -0.34
CA TYR A 129 -11.21 15.64 -1.09
C TYR A 129 -10.87 15.59 -2.57
N ILE A 130 -11.91 15.53 -3.41
CA ILE A 130 -11.80 15.55 -4.87
C ILE A 130 -12.75 16.60 -5.44
N ARG A 131 -12.45 17.11 -6.63
CA ARG A 131 -13.38 17.94 -7.38
C ARG A 131 -14.37 17.08 -8.15
N HIS A 132 -15.61 17.56 -8.23
CA HIS A 132 -16.66 17.00 -9.07
C HIS A 132 -17.43 18.17 -9.70
N GLY A 133 -17.04 18.57 -10.91
CA GLY A 133 -17.49 19.84 -11.49
C GLY A 133 -16.94 21.03 -10.69
N THR A 134 -17.81 21.97 -10.33
CA THR A 134 -17.40 23.19 -9.59
C THR A 134 -17.31 23.02 -8.08
N VAL A 135 -17.69 21.85 -7.53
CA VAL A 135 -17.72 21.64 -6.08
C VAL A 135 -16.63 20.69 -5.61
N TYR A 136 -16.10 20.94 -4.40
CA TYR A 136 -15.29 19.97 -3.68
C TYR A 136 -16.19 19.06 -2.83
N ARG A 137 -15.83 17.79 -2.74
CA ARG A 137 -16.49 16.85 -1.82
C ARG A 137 -15.53 15.79 -1.30
N PRO A 138 -15.85 15.12 -0.18
CA PRO A 138 -15.11 13.95 0.25
C PRO A 138 -15.13 12.87 -0.85
N ALA A 139 -13.98 12.22 -1.05
CA ALA A 139 -13.88 11.05 -1.91
C ALA A 139 -14.60 9.85 -1.27
N THR A 140 -15.30 9.06 -2.08
CA THR A 140 -15.88 7.79 -1.64
C THR A 140 -14.80 6.71 -1.52
N ALA A 141 -15.06 5.65 -0.77
CA ALA A 141 -14.10 4.55 -0.62
C ALA A 141 -13.70 3.93 -1.99
N SER A 142 -14.62 3.85 -2.95
CA SER A 142 -14.32 3.34 -4.29
C SER A 142 -13.42 4.29 -5.08
N GLU A 143 -13.62 5.60 -4.99
CA GLU A 143 -12.75 6.61 -5.63
C GLU A 143 -11.37 6.65 -4.98
N VAL A 144 -11.31 6.48 -3.66
CA VAL A 144 -10.03 6.39 -2.94
C VAL A 144 -9.23 5.18 -3.43
N ARG A 145 -9.86 4.00 -3.54
CA ARG A 145 -9.22 2.79 -4.08
C ARG A 145 -8.77 3.00 -5.52
N ALA A 146 -9.64 3.52 -6.38
CA ALA A 146 -9.32 3.74 -7.80
C ALA A 146 -8.14 4.69 -7.99
N ALA A 147 -8.11 5.80 -7.23
CA ALA A 147 -7.01 6.76 -7.31
C ALA A 147 -5.68 6.16 -6.82
N LEU A 148 -5.69 5.36 -5.74
CA LEU A 148 -4.51 4.66 -5.26
C LEU A 148 -4.00 3.63 -6.29
N THR A 149 -4.90 2.87 -6.92
CA THR A 149 -4.54 1.93 -8.00
C THR A 149 -3.92 2.66 -9.20
N ALA A 150 -4.51 3.78 -9.64
CA ALA A 150 -4.06 4.52 -10.81
C ALA A 150 -2.72 5.28 -10.64
N SER A 151 -2.31 5.59 -9.40
CA SER A 151 -1.09 6.36 -9.10
C SER A 151 0.12 5.51 -8.71
N MET A 152 0.00 4.19 -8.70
CA MET A 152 1.15 3.31 -8.61
C MET A 152 2.01 3.46 -9.87
N PRO A 153 3.32 3.78 -9.78
CA PRO A 153 4.15 3.98 -10.96
C PRO A 153 4.28 2.68 -11.75
N GLY A 154 3.69 2.64 -12.95
CA GLY A 154 4.02 1.66 -13.98
C GLY A 154 3.25 0.33 -13.93
N GLU A 155 1.93 0.37 -14.08
CA GLU A 155 1.28 -0.45 -15.12
C GLU A 155 1.41 0.31 -16.46
N ALA A 156 2.65 0.51 -16.91
CA ALA A 156 2.89 0.81 -18.31
C ALA A 156 2.79 -0.52 -19.05
N ALA A 157 1.89 -0.58 -20.02
CA ALA A 157 1.67 -1.73 -20.88
C ALA A 157 2.99 -2.23 -21.52
N GLU A 158 3.58 -3.27 -20.94
CA GLU A 158 4.54 -4.13 -21.61
C GLU A 158 4.22 -5.60 -21.28
N GLY A 159 3.68 -6.28 -22.30
CA GLY A 159 3.50 -7.72 -22.33
C GLY A 159 2.08 -8.20 -22.04
N PRO A 160 1.62 -9.30 -22.66
CA PRO A 160 0.31 -9.91 -22.41
C PRO A 160 0.21 -10.61 -21.03
N LYS A 161 0.80 -10.06 -19.96
CA LYS A 161 1.01 -10.75 -18.68
C LYS A 161 0.99 -9.85 -17.43
N ASN A 162 -0.10 -9.14 -17.16
CA ASN A 162 -0.50 -8.73 -15.81
C ASN A 162 -2.03 -8.70 -15.76
N HIS A 163 -2.62 -9.89 -15.61
CA HIS A 163 -4.06 -10.04 -15.45
C HIS A 163 -4.37 -9.87 -13.95
N PRO A 164 -5.29 -8.98 -13.53
CA PRO A 164 -5.58 -8.78 -12.11
C PRO A 164 -5.97 -10.09 -11.40
N GLU A 165 -6.64 -10.97 -12.13
CA GLU A 165 -7.05 -12.32 -11.76
C GLU A 165 -5.86 -13.24 -11.52
N LEU A 166 -4.79 -13.12 -12.33
CA LEU A 166 -3.54 -13.87 -12.11
C LEU A 166 -2.81 -13.37 -10.86
N SER A 167 -2.81 -12.06 -10.59
CA SER A 167 -2.25 -11.51 -9.35
C SER A 167 -3.03 -11.96 -8.12
N ALA A 168 -4.37 -11.92 -8.19
CA ALA A 168 -5.25 -12.40 -7.13
C ALA A 168 -5.09 -13.90 -6.89
N LEU A 169 -4.98 -14.69 -7.96
CA LEU A 169 -4.70 -16.12 -7.89
C LEU A 169 -3.34 -16.36 -7.24
N ALA A 170 -2.29 -15.65 -7.68
CA ALA A 170 -0.94 -15.82 -7.17
C ALA A 170 -0.84 -15.54 -5.66
N ASP A 171 -1.56 -14.53 -5.15
CA ASP A 171 -1.66 -14.24 -3.71
C ASP A 171 -2.31 -15.40 -2.93
N VAL A 172 -3.45 -15.91 -3.43
CA VAL A 172 -4.13 -17.06 -2.82
C VAL A 172 -3.21 -18.28 -2.79
N LEU A 173 -2.63 -18.65 -3.94
CA LEU A 173 -1.81 -19.85 -4.06
C LEU A 173 -0.55 -19.76 -3.20
N ALA A 174 0.14 -18.61 -3.17
CA ALA A 174 1.33 -18.43 -2.33
C ALA A 174 1.02 -18.60 -0.83
N ASN A 175 -0.11 -18.05 -0.36
CA ASN A 175 -0.54 -18.27 1.02
C ASN A 175 -0.95 -19.73 1.27
N VAL A 176 -1.64 -20.35 0.31
CA VAL A 176 -2.07 -21.75 0.39
C VAL A 176 -0.89 -22.74 0.32
N ARG A 177 0.25 -22.34 -0.24
CA ARG A 177 1.47 -23.16 -0.14
C ARG A 177 2.24 -22.89 1.13
N ARG A 178 2.28 -21.64 1.58
CA ARG A 178 3.02 -21.24 2.79
C ARG A 178 2.56 -22.00 4.01
N TRP A 179 1.27 -21.95 4.34
CA TRP A 179 0.72 -22.68 5.47
C TRP A 179 0.84 -24.21 5.32
N SER A 180 0.69 -24.82 4.13
CA SER A 180 0.82 -26.28 3.94
C SER A 180 2.24 -26.78 4.18
N ASP A 181 3.23 -25.94 3.85
CA ASP A 181 4.65 -26.26 4.03
C ASP A 181 5.15 -25.99 5.46
N THR A 182 4.31 -25.43 6.35
CA THR A 182 4.66 -25.28 7.77
C THR A 182 4.69 -26.63 8.50
N ASP A 183 5.41 -26.64 9.63
CA ASP A 183 5.52 -27.80 10.50
C ASP A 183 4.16 -28.38 10.90
N SER A 184 4.05 -29.71 10.83
CA SER A 184 2.79 -30.42 11.05
C SER A 184 2.24 -30.31 12.48
N GLU A 185 3.12 -30.14 13.48
CA GLU A 185 2.69 -29.89 14.86
C GLU A 185 2.13 -28.48 14.99
N MET A 186 2.81 -27.48 14.40
CA MET A 186 2.33 -26.09 14.40
C MET A 186 0.92 -25.99 13.79
N ARG A 187 0.69 -26.59 12.61
CA ARG A 187 -0.61 -26.55 11.92
C ARG A 187 -1.76 -27.12 12.75
N SER A 188 -1.48 -28.13 13.56
CA SER A 188 -2.50 -28.87 14.30
C SER A 188 -2.80 -28.28 15.68
N LEU A 189 -2.18 -27.15 16.04
CA LEU A 189 -2.33 -26.49 17.34
C LEU A 189 -3.11 -25.18 17.23
N LYS A 190 -3.80 -24.79 18.31
CA LYS A 190 -4.38 -23.45 18.42
C LYS A 190 -3.28 -22.39 18.62
N PRO A 191 -3.46 -21.16 18.09
CA PRO A 191 -4.62 -20.69 17.31
C PRO A 191 -4.54 -21.07 15.82
N TRP A 192 -3.41 -21.61 15.36
CA TRP A 192 -3.11 -21.84 13.95
C TRP A 192 -4.19 -22.62 13.21
N ILE A 193 -4.67 -23.71 13.78
CA ILE A 193 -5.74 -24.49 13.14
C ILE A 193 -7.02 -23.67 12.88
N GLU A 194 -7.35 -22.73 13.76
CA GLU A 194 -8.50 -21.83 13.62
C GLU A 194 -8.22 -20.74 12.57
N ASP A 195 -7.04 -20.12 12.64
CA ASP A 195 -6.60 -19.09 11.70
C ASP A 195 -6.51 -19.65 10.27
N TRP A 196 -5.91 -20.82 10.12
CA TRP A 196 -5.84 -21.58 8.87
C TRP A 196 -7.24 -21.89 8.35
N SER A 197 -8.13 -22.45 9.18
CA SER A 197 -9.50 -22.75 8.72
C SER A 197 -10.24 -21.50 8.24
N ALA A 198 -10.06 -20.35 8.92
CA ALA A 198 -10.64 -19.07 8.52
C ALA A 198 -10.04 -18.54 7.20
N ASP A 199 -8.72 -18.61 7.06
CA ASP A 199 -8.01 -18.25 5.82
C ASP A 199 -8.48 -19.13 4.64
N ALA A 200 -8.68 -20.43 4.88
CA ALA A 200 -9.17 -21.38 3.88
C ALA A 200 -10.53 -20.99 3.32
N GLU A 201 -11.46 -20.57 4.18
CA GLU A 201 -12.80 -20.11 3.80
C GLU A 201 -12.71 -18.88 2.87
N VAL A 202 -11.87 -17.91 3.24
CA VAL A 202 -11.63 -16.69 2.45
C VAL A 202 -11.02 -17.04 1.10
N TYR A 203 -10.01 -17.90 1.07
CA TYR A 203 -9.33 -18.30 -0.16
C TYR A 203 -10.23 -19.14 -1.08
N ALA A 204 -11.04 -20.04 -0.52
CA ALA A 204 -12.04 -20.80 -1.28
C ALA A 204 -13.05 -19.85 -1.96
N SER A 205 -13.54 -18.84 -1.24
CA SER A 205 -14.43 -17.81 -1.82
C SER A 205 -13.75 -17.08 -2.97
N LYS A 206 -12.51 -16.61 -2.79
CA LYS A 206 -11.76 -15.91 -3.85
C LYS A 206 -11.55 -16.78 -5.10
N LEU A 207 -11.23 -18.07 -4.93
CA LEU A 207 -11.04 -18.97 -6.07
C LEU A 207 -12.35 -19.19 -6.85
N ARG A 208 -13.51 -19.22 -6.17
CA ARG A 208 -14.81 -19.28 -6.85
C ARG A 208 -15.16 -17.98 -7.57
N ASP A 209 -14.85 -16.83 -6.97
CA ASP A 209 -15.04 -15.54 -7.64
C ASP A 209 -14.17 -15.45 -8.91
N LEU A 210 -12.95 -15.99 -8.85
CA LEU A 210 -12.07 -16.09 -10.02
C LEU A 210 -12.58 -17.11 -11.04
N SER A 211 -13.16 -18.23 -10.62
CA SER A 211 -13.60 -19.29 -11.53
C SER A 211 -14.75 -18.86 -12.46
N VAL A 212 -15.54 -17.86 -12.05
CA VAL A 212 -16.64 -17.30 -12.85
C VAL A 212 -16.22 -16.10 -13.71
N SER A 213 -14.95 -15.69 -13.67
CA SER A 213 -14.44 -14.61 -14.51
C SER A 213 -14.38 -15.01 -15.98
N ASP A 214 -14.51 -14.03 -16.89
CA ASP A 214 -14.36 -14.24 -18.33
C ASP A 214 -13.00 -14.89 -18.64
N TRP A 215 -11.93 -14.44 -17.97
CA TRP A 215 -10.59 -15.01 -18.09
C TRP A 215 -10.55 -16.51 -17.77
N ALA A 216 -11.18 -16.94 -16.69
CA ALA A 216 -11.15 -18.33 -16.26
C ALA A 216 -11.91 -19.24 -17.23
N ILE A 217 -13.01 -18.74 -17.79
CA ILE A 217 -13.83 -19.45 -18.78
C ILE A 217 -13.08 -19.56 -20.12
N GLU A 218 -12.52 -18.44 -20.61
CA GLU A 218 -11.78 -18.38 -21.87
C GLU A 218 -10.48 -19.19 -21.82
N SER A 219 -9.81 -19.20 -20.67
CA SER A 219 -8.57 -19.97 -20.46
C SER A 219 -8.83 -21.43 -20.08
N HIS A 220 -10.10 -21.84 -19.94
CA HIS A 220 -10.51 -23.19 -19.52
C HIS A 220 -9.87 -23.65 -18.19
N VAL A 221 -9.76 -22.74 -17.23
CA VAL A 221 -9.21 -23.01 -15.88
C VAL A 221 -10.27 -23.00 -14.79
N ASN A 222 -11.50 -22.60 -15.11
CA ASN A 222 -12.63 -22.49 -14.18
C ASN A 222 -12.84 -23.76 -13.33
N GLU A 223 -12.87 -24.95 -13.95
CA GLU A 223 -13.07 -26.22 -13.23
C GLU A 223 -11.92 -26.53 -12.26
N ARG A 224 -10.69 -26.17 -12.62
CA ARG A 224 -9.52 -26.40 -11.76
C ARG A 224 -9.51 -25.46 -10.55
N LEU A 225 -9.95 -24.21 -10.74
CA LEU A 225 -10.12 -23.23 -9.66
C LEU A 225 -11.21 -23.69 -8.68
N GLU A 226 -12.33 -24.19 -9.20
CA GLU A 226 -13.43 -24.73 -8.39
C GLU A 226 -13.00 -25.98 -7.61
N ALA A 227 -12.33 -26.93 -8.25
CA ALA A 227 -11.78 -28.11 -7.56
C ALA A 227 -10.78 -27.73 -6.45
N THR A 228 -9.97 -26.68 -6.65
CA THR A 228 -9.05 -26.19 -5.61
C THR A 228 -9.81 -25.50 -4.48
N ALA A 229 -10.89 -24.79 -4.78
CA ALA A 229 -11.76 -24.19 -3.77
C ALA A 229 -12.43 -25.26 -2.89
N GLU A 230 -12.88 -26.37 -3.48
CA GLU A 230 -13.45 -27.52 -2.74
C GLU A 230 -12.44 -28.10 -1.75
N LYS A 231 -11.16 -28.22 -2.14
CA LYS A 231 -10.09 -28.65 -1.22
C LYS A 231 -9.86 -27.68 -0.07
N LEU A 232 -10.05 -26.38 -0.30
CA LEU A 232 -9.98 -25.40 0.77
C LEU A 232 -11.20 -25.44 1.69
N ASP A 233 -12.40 -25.80 1.18
CA ASP A 233 -13.56 -26.02 2.04
C ASP A 233 -13.36 -27.22 2.98
N GLU A 234 -12.71 -28.29 2.51
CA GLU A 234 -12.36 -29.44 3.36
C GLU A 234 -11.52 -28.97 4.55
N VAL A 235 -10.58 -28.03 4.34
CA VAL A 235 -9.79 -27.42 5.42
C VAL A 235 -10.66 -26.52 6.31
N ALA A 236 -11.45 -25.63 5.71
CA ALA A 236 -12.29 -24.66 6.45
C ALA A 236 -13.31 -25.34 7.35
N GLN A 237 -13.89 -26.45 6.89
CA GLN A 237 -14.94 -27.19 7.59
C GLN A 237 -14.38 -28.35 8.42
N PHE A 238 -13.05 -28.45 8.54
CA PHE A 238 -12.43 -29.55 9.25
C PHE A 238 -12.92 -29.62 10.70
N ARG A 239 -13.38 -30.81 11.11
CA ARG A 239 -13.78 -31.09 12.48
C ARG A 239 -12.92 -32.23 13.01
N HIS A 240 -12.35 -32.03 14.20
CA HIS A 240 -11.68 -33.12 14.89
C HIS A 240 -12.71 -34.19 15.29
N TYR A 241 -12.66 -35.34 14.63
CA TYR A 241 -13.37 -36.54 15.04
C TYR A 241 -12.42 -37.45 15.83
N LEU A 242 -12.90 -38.08 16.90
CA LEU A 242 -12.17 -39.16 17.57
C LEU A 242 -12.31 -40.44 16.73
N GLY A 243 -11.30 -40.81 15.93
CA GLY A 243 -11.30 -42.05 15.13
C GLY A 243 -10.38 -42.04 13.89
N GLU A 244 -10.55 -43.03 13.01
CA GLU A 244 -9.85 -43.20 11.71
C GLU A 244 -10.39 -42.24 10.63
N GLY A 245 -10.26 -40.94 10.85
CA GLY A 245 -10.47 -39.91 9.82
C GLY A 245 -9.15 -39.38 9.27
N GLU A 246 -9.20 -38.63 8.15
CA GLU A 246 -8.05 -37.84 7.71
C GLU A 246 -7.63 -36.86 8.81
N ASN A 247 -6.32 -36.76 9.06
CA ASN A 247 -5.82 -35.75 9.99
C ASN A 247 -5.82 -34.39 9.27
N PHE A 248 -5.92 -33.29 10.03
CA PHE A 248 -5.90 -31.93 9.51
C PHE A 248 -4.71 -31.69 8.55
N ASN A 249 -3.56 -32.31 8.85
CA ASN A 249 -2.39 -32.25 7.98
C ASN A 249 -2.62 -32.83 6.58
N ASP A 250 -3.38 -33.93 6.46
CA ASP A 250 -3.64 -34.58 5.18
C ASP A 250 -4.50 -33.67 4.29
N VAL A 251 -5.53 -33.05 4.88
CA VAL A 251 -6.41 -32.10 4.20
C VAL A 251 -5.64 -30.84 3.76
N CYS A 252 -4.82 -30.26 4.66
CA CYS A 252 -3.96 -29.14 4.31
C CYS A 252 -2.96 -29.48 3.19
N ASN A 253 -2.37 -30.68 3.24
CA ASN A 253 -1.43 -31.12 2.21
C ASN A 253 -2.14 -31.29 0.86
N SER A 254 -3.36 -31.84 0.84
CA SER A 254 -4.18 -31.98 -0.36
C SER A 254 -4.44 -30.62 -1.03
N ALA A 255 -4.88 -29.62 -0.25
CA ALA A 255 -5.05 -28.26 -0.73
C ALA A 255 -3.73 -27.62 -1.21
N GLY A 256 -2.63 -27.85 -0.48
CA GLY A 256 -1.30 -27.38 -0.86
C GLY A 256 -0.81 -27.97 -2.19
N PHE A 257 -1.06 -29.25 -2.45
CA PHE A 257 -0.73 -29.90 -3.72
C PHE A 257 -1.54 -29.31 -4.89
N ALA A 258 -2.85 -29.15 -4.73
CA ALA A 258 -3.70 -28.51 -5.74
C ALA A 258 -3.22 -27.08 -6.05
N ALA A 259 -2.86 -26.32 -5.01
CA ALA A 259 -2.33 -24.99 -5.16
C ALA A 259 -0.96 -24.96 -5.87
N ALA A 260 -0.08 -25.92 -5.58
CA ALA A 260 1.20 -26.06 -6.26
C ALA A 260 1.05 -26.36 -7.75
N GLU A 261 0.09 -27.20 -8.13
CA GLU A 261 -0.20 -27.49 -9.54
C GLU A 261 -0.71 -26.27 -10.29
N LEU A 262 -1.67 -25.53 -9.71
CA LEU A 262 -2.14 -24.27 -10.31
C LEU A 262 -1.02 -23.23 -10.42
N MET A 263 -0.18 -23.10 -9.38
CA MET A 263 0.89 -22.12 -9.36
C MET A 263 1.91 -22.41 -10.46
N ARG A 264 2.33 -23.67 -10.60
CA ARG A 264 3.25 -24.10 -11.66
C ARG A 264 2.72 -23.82 -13.06
N ASP A 265 1.43 -24.06 -13.27
CA ASP A 265 0.85 -24.02 -14.60
C ASP A 265 0.43 -22.59 -15.02
N LEU A 266 0.00 -21.75 -14.07
CA LEU A 266 -0.62 -20.45 -14.36
C LEU A 266 0.20 -19.25 -13.88
N VAL A 267 0.98 -19.39 -12.80
CA VAL A 267 1.70 -18.28 -12.16
C VAL A 267 3.18 -18.29 -12.52
N ASP A 268 3.88 -19.41 -12.35
CA ASP A 268 5.32 -19.55 -12.62
C ASP A 268 5.76 -19.22 -14.06
N PRO A 269 4.92 -19.36 -15.10
CA PRO A 269 5.25 -18.92 -16.45
C PRO A 269 5.25 -17.39 -16.63
N ILE A 270 4.79 -16.62 -15.64
CA ILE A 270 4.77 -15.16 -15.68
C ILE A 270 6.12 -14.65 -15.20
N GLU A 271 6.78 -13.85 -16.05
CA GLU A 271 8.06 -13.25 -15.69
C GLU A 271 7.85 -12.05 -14.78
N VAL A 272 8.47 -12.07 -13.61
CA VAL A 272 8.54 -10.92 -12.71
C VAL A 272 9.65 -10.01 -13.22
N SER A 273 9.41 -8.71 -13.33
CA SER A 273 10.43 -7.77 -13.82
C SER A 273 11.66 -7.75 -12.90
N ASP A 274 12.86 -7.65 -13.49
CA ASP A 274 14.13 -7.61 -12.74
C ASP A 274 14.13 -6.54 -11.64
N GLU A 275 13.51 -5.38 -11.92
CA GLU A 275 13.36 -4.30 -10.95
C GLU A 275 12.51 -4.72 -9.73
N THR A 276 11.42 -5.44 -9.96
CA THR A 276 10.58 -5.97 -8.87
C THR A 276 11.33 -7.04 -8.09
N GLN A 277 12.05 -7.93 -8.78
CA GLN A 277 12.86 -8.96 -8.13
C GLN A 277 13.94 -8.34 -7.24
N ARG A 278 14.65 -7.31 -7.72
CA ARG A 278 15.64 -6.57 -6.91
C ARG A 278 15.02 -5.93 -5.68
N LYS A 279 13.87 -5.26 -5.82
CA LYS A 279 13.15 -4.67 -4.67
C LYS A 279 12.79 -5.72 -3.62
N VAL A 280 12.39 -6.92 -4.02
CA VAL A 280 12.12 -8.02 -3.10
C VAL A 280 13.40 -8.44 -2.35
N LEU A 281 14.52 -8.61 -3.05
CA LEU A 281 15.79 -8.97 -2.41
C LEU A 281 16.30 -7.88 -1.46
N GLU A 282 16.17 -6.60 -1.82
CA GLU A 282 16.50 -5.47 -0.94
C GLU A 282 15.62 -5.44 0.31
N ALA A 283 14.33 -5.75 0.15
CA ALA A 283 13.40 -5.87 1.27
C ALA A 283 13.80 -7.01 2.20
N ILE A 284 14.14 -8.19 1.66
CA ILE A 284 14.67 -9.33 2.45
C ILE A 284 15.95 -8.92 3.21
N ALA A 285 16.88 -8.22 2.56
CA ALA A 285 18.10 -7.74 3.20
C ALA A 285 17.82 -6.75 4.34
N LYS A 286 16.82 -5.86 4.18
CA LYS A 286 16.38 -4.94 5.22
C LYS A 286 15.74 -5.68 6.40
N LEU A 287 14.91 -6.70 6.12
CA LEU A 287 14.30 -7.54 7.14
C LEU A 287 15.34 -8.35 7.91
N ALA A 288 16.36 -8.89 7.23
CA ALA A 288 17.47 -9.61 7.87
C ALA A 288 18.20 -8.71 8.89
N ARG A 289 18.54 -7.47 8.50
CA ARG A 289 19.14 -6.49 9.42
C ARG A 289 18.24 -6.17 10.62
N LYS A 290 16.93 -6.04 10.40
CA LYS A 290 15.95 -5.81 11.47
C LYS A 290 15.91 -6.99 12.44
N LEU A 291 15.89 -8.22 11.94
CA LEU A 291 15.91 -9.43 12.76
C LEU A 291 17.20 -9.51 13.59
N THR A 292 18.37 -9.23 13.01
CA THR A 292 19.65 -9.19 13.74
C THR A 292 19.58 -8.24 14.93
N GLN A 293 19.20 -6.98 14.69
CA GLN A 293 19.11 -5.98 15.76
C GLN A 293 18.08 -6.34 16.83
N MET A 294 17.00 -7.02 16.46
CA MET A 294 15.97 -7.44 17.39
C MET A 294 16.43 -8.58 18.28
N TRP A 295 16.95 -9.65 17.69
CA TRP A 295 17.39 -10.84 18.42
C TRP A 295 18.67 -10.59 19.22
N ASP A 296 19.57 -9.71 18.78
CA ASP A 296 20.70 -9.25 19.59
C ASP A 296 20.26 -8.50 20.85
N ARG A 297 19.16 -7.73 20.76
CA ARG A 297 18.61 -7.01 21.92
C ARG A 297 17.87 -7.94 22.88
N ALA A 298 17.21 -8.98 22.37
CA ALA A 298 16.55 -9.99 23.17
C ALA A 298 17.57 -10.88 23.91
N ASN A 299 18.68 -11.25 23.25
CA ASN A 299 19.73 -12.06 23.85
C ASN A 299 20.44 -11.37 25.03
N LYS A 300 20.49 -10.04 25.06
CA LYS A 300 21.12 -9.29 26.16
C LYS A 300 20.41 -9.46 27.49
N GLU A 301 19.07 -9.53 27.46
CA GLU A 301 18.23 -9.66 28.65
C GLU A 301 17.01 -10.50 28.29
N ILE A 302 17.05 -11.79 28.62
CA ILE A 302 16.02 -12.74 28.20
C ILE A 302 14.75 -12.70 29.07
N PHE A 303 14.82 -12.13 30.29
CA PHE A 303 13.73 -12.18 31.28
C PHE A 303 12.81 -10.94 31.31
N ASP A 304 13.02 -9.94 30.45
CA ASP A 304 12.27 -8.67 30.49
C ASP A 304 11.13 -8.58 29.46
N GLY A 305 10.71 -9.71 28.87
CA GLY A 305 9.63 -9.79 27.88
C GLY A 305 10.06 -9.50 26.44
N ARG A 306 11.36 -9.23 26.21
CA ARG A 306 11.88 -8.97 24.85
C ARG A 306 11.84 -10.18 23.94
N VAL A 307 12.00 -11.39 24.47
CA VAL A 307 12.02 -12.62 23.68
C VAL A 307 10.63 -12.86 23.07
N GLU A 308 9.58 -12.74 23.88
CA GLU A 308 8.20 -12.91 23.44
C GLU A 308 7.79 -11.85 22.43
N LYS A 309 8.20 -10.59 22.66
CA LYS A 309 8.00 -9.51 21.69
C LYS A 309 8.75 -9.79 20.38
N ALA A 310 9.98 -10.28 20.47
CA ALA A 310 10.77 -10.65 19.29
C ALA A 310 10.14 -11.82 18.53
N GLN A 311 9.59 -12.82 19.21
CA GLN A 311 8.82 -13.90 18.57
C GLN A 311 7.62 -13.33 17.79
N GLN A 312 6.80 -12.50 18.42
CA GLN A 312 5.62 -11.89 17.77
C GLN A 312 5.99 -11.06 16.54
N GLU A 313 7.03 -10.21 16.63
CA GLU A 313 7.50 -9.44 15.46
C GLU A 313 8.13 -10.34 14.38
N THR A 314 8.78 -11.44 14.77
CA THR A 314 9.38 -12.41 13.84
C THR A 314 8.32 -13.13 13.02
N TYR A 315 7.13 -13.38 13.57
CA TYR A 315 6.01 -13.99 12.85
C TYR A 315 5.74 -13.30 11.51
N GLY A 316 5.47 -11.99 11.52
CA GLY A 316 5.15 -11.24 10.32
C GLY A 316 6.33 -11.14 9.33
N ILE A 317 7.55 -11.11 9.84
CA ILE A 317 8.75 -11.10 9.01
C ILE A 317 8.94 -12.45 8.31
N GLY A 318 8.79 -13.56 9.05
CA GLY A 318 8.87 -14.92 8.52
C GLY A 318 7.82 -15.17 7.45
N GLN A 319 6.58 -14.71 7.67
CA GLN A 319 5.52 -14.75 6.65
C GLN A 319 5.93 -14.05 5.35
N GLN A 320 6.40 -12.80 5.43
CA GLN A 320 6.76 -12.02 4.23
C GLN A 320 7.87 -12.71 3.43
N ILE A 321 8.94 -13.13 4.11
CA ILE A 321 10.06 -13.82 3.47
C ILE A 321 9.58 -15.13 2.82
N ALA A 322 8.83 -15.95 3.56
CA ALA A 322 8.33 -17.21 3.03
C ALA A 322 7.42 -17.00 1.80
N THR A 323 6.45 -16.08 1.89
CA THR A 323 5.54 -15.77 0.77
C THR A 323 6.30 -15.37 -0.50
N TRP A 324 7.30 -14.51 -0.41
CA TRP A 324 8.05 -14.06 -1.59
C TRP A 324 8.79 -15.19 -2.30
N THR A 325 9.23 -16.22 -1.56
CA THR A 325 9.97 -17.36 -2.13
C THR A 325 9.08 -18.37 -2.86
N TYR A 326 7.75 -18.21 -2.79
CA TYR A 326 6.86 -18.99 -3.65
C TYR A 326 6.79 -18.44 -5.08
N PHE A 327 7.11 -17.16 -5.28
CA PHE A 327 7.24 -16.60 -6.62
C PHE A 327 8.61 -16.90 -7.21
N ARG A 328 8.66 -17.01 -8.55
CA ARG A 328 9.89 -17.27 -9.28
C ARG A 328 10.77 -16.01 -9.32
N LEU A 329 11.88 -16.02 -8.59
CA LEU A 329 12.91 -14.96 -8.64
C LEU A 329 14.12 -15.44 -9.43
N SER A 330 14.09 -15.25 -10.75
CA SER A 330 15.14 -15.72 -11.68
C SER A 330 16.53 -15.15 -11.43
N VAL A 331 16.64 -14.01 -10.73
CA VAL A 331 17.92 -13.40 -10.36
C VAL A 331 18.71 -14.18 -9.30
N VAL A 332 18.08 -15.16 -8.64
CA VAL A 332 18.68 -15.95 -7.56
C VAL A 332 18.57 -17.45 -7.87
N PRO A 333 19.58 -18.28 -7.56
CA PRO A 333 19.50 -19.72 -7.76
C PRO A 333 18.34 -20.37 -6.99
N GLU A 334 17.74 -21.43 -7.56
CA GLU A 334 16.65 -22.16 -6.92
C GLU A 334 17.04 -22.73 -5.54
N SER A 335 18.30 -23.11 -5.35
CA SER A 335 18.80 -23.56 -4.04
C SER A 335 18.73 -22.47 -2.98
N THR A 336 19.08 -21.23 -3.34
CA THR A 336 19.02 -20.08 -2.44
C THR A 336 17.56 -19.70 -2.15
N LEU A 337 16.68 -19.77 -3.16
CA LEU A 337 15.24 -19.59 -2.95
C LEU A 337 14.66 -20.63 -1.99
N ALA A 338 15.05 -21.90 -2.14
CA ALA A 338 14.64 -22.98 -1.24
C ALA A 338 15.15 -22.76 0.20
N ASP A 339 16.39 -22.30 0.36
CA ASP A 339 16.95 -21.96 1.67
C ASP A 339 16.20 -20.80 2.32
N LEU A 340 15.92 -19.73 1.57
CA LEU A 340 15.13 -18.60 2.06
C LEU A 340 13.72 -19.03 2.46
N ARG A 341 13.09 -19.94 1.69
CA ARG A 341 11.77 -20.49 2.02
C ARG A 341 11.80 -21.24 3.34
N ARG A 342 12.77 -22.16 3.50
CA ARG A 342 12.99 -22.91 4.74
C ARG A 342 13.20 -21.95 5.92
N ILE A 343 14.08 -20.96 5.78
CA ILE A 343 14.36 -19.98 6.83
C ILE A 343 13.09 -19.20 7.19
N GLY A 344 12.34 -18.70 6.21
CA GLY A 344 11.09 -17.97 6.44
C GLY A 344 10.04 -18.81 7.20
N LEU A 345 9.88 -20.08 6.83
CA LEU A 345 8.99 -21.01 7.52
C LEU A 345 9.46 -21.33 8.94
N SER A 346 10.77 -21.52 9.15
CA SER A 346 11.33 -21.74 10.50
C SER A 346 11.19 -20.50 11.39
N LEU A 347 11.35 -19.29 10.85
CA LEU A 347 11.09 -18.04 11.58
C LEU A 347 9.62 -17.93 12.02
N LEU A 348 8.68 -18.38 11.18
CA LEU A 348 7.26 -18.46 11.53
C LEU A 348 7.03 -19.41 12.72
N GLN A 349 7.69 -20.57 12.69
CA GLN A 349 7.58 -21.62 13.71
C GLN A 349 8.15 -21.19 15.08
N LEU A 350 9.07 -20.22 15.13
CA LEU A 350 9.58 -19.71 16.41
C LEU A 350 8.44 -19.25 17.35
N VAL A 351 7.33 -18.77 16.80
CA VAL A 351 6.18 -18.29 17.59
C VAL A 351 5.40 -19.44 18.24
N SER A 352 5.49 -20.66 17.70
CA SER A 352 4.85 -21.83 18.32
C SER A 352 5.70 -22.44 19.44
N MET A 353 6.95 -22.01 19.61
CA MET A 353 7.81 -22.49 20.69
C MET A 353 7.30 -22.01 22.05
N ARG A 354 7.00 -22.96 22.94
CA ARG A 354 6.48 -22.67 24.28
C ARG A 354 7.59 -22.27 25.25
N VAL A 355 7.29 -21.29 26.08
CA VAL A 355 8.10 -20.90 27.23
C VAL A 355 7.61 -21.64 28.48
N TYR A 356 8.47 -22.42 29.11
CA TYR A 356 8.17 -23.15 30.34
C TYR A 356 8.77 -22.48 31.58
N MET A 357 8.31 -22.87 32.76
CA MET A 357 8.87 -22.46 34.05
C MET A 357 10.17 -23.25 34.34
N ASP A 358 11.19 -23.09 33.49
CA ASP A 358 12.42 -23.89 33.48
C ASP A 358 13.69 -23.10 33.81
N GLY A 359 13.52 -21.94 34.45
CA GLY A 359 14.64 -21.07 34.80
C GLY A 359 15.26 -20.33 33.59
N GLY A 360 14.54 -20.25 32.46
CA GLY A 360 14.95 -19.49 31.28
C GLY A 360 15.62 -20.32 30.19
N ALA A 361 15.72 -21.64 30.37
CA ALA A 361 16.28 -22.53 29.34
C ALA A 361 15.46 -22.51 28.05
N SER A 362 14.13 -22.45 28.16
CA SER A 362 13.23 -22.31 27.00
C SER A 362 13.46 -20.99 26.26
N LEU A 363 13.62 -19.89 27.00
CA LEU A 363 13.86 -18.56 26.44
C LEU A 363 15.22 -18.52 25.72
N GLN A 364 16.26 -19.05 26.35
CA GLN A 364 17.58 -19.11 25.73
C GLN A 364 17.57 -19.95 24.45
N ARG A 365 16.90 -21.10 24.47
CA ARG A 365 16.76 -21.95 23.26
C ARG A 365 16.07 -21.21 22.12
N ILE A 366 14.99 -20.48 22.41
CA ILE A 366 14.30 -19.66 21.39
C ILE A 366 15.26 -18.62 20.79
N VAL A 367 16.06 -17.96 21.63
CA VAL A 367 17.04 -16.97 21.18
C VAL A 367 18.14 -17.62 20.33
N ASP A 368 18.67 -18.77 20.74
CA ASP A 368 19.73 -19.49 20.03
C ASP A 368 19.25 -19.98 18.65
N ASP A 369 18.05 -20.55 18.59
CA ASP A 369 17.40 -21.00 17.35
C ASP A 369 17.18 -19.79 16.41
N ALA A 370 16.67 -18.68 16.95
CA ALA A 370 16.46 -17.47 16.16
C ALA A 370 17.77 -16.86 15.64
N GLN A 371 18.82 -16.79 16.46
CA GLN A 371 20.13 -16.28 16.03
C GLN A 371 20.76 -17.17 14.96
N THR A 372 20.56 -18.49 15.04
CA THR A 372 21.00 -19.43 14.01
C THR A 372 20.29 -19.14 12.68
N LEU A 373 18.97 -19.01 12.68
CA LEU A 373 18.19 -18.66 11.48
C LEU A 373 18.57 -17.30 10.90
N VAL A 374 18.79 -16.30 11.75
CA VAL A 374 19.22 -14.96 11.32
C VAL A 374 20.62 -15.00 10.70
N LYS A 375 21.53 -15.81 11.24
CA LYS A 375 22.87 -15.98 10.67
C LYS A 375 22.81 -16.64 9.28
N GLU A 376 22.01 -17.69 9.14
CA GLU A 376 21.76 -18.35 7.84
C GLU A 376 21.12 -17.38 6.82
N LEU A 377 20.17 -16.56 7.26
CA LEU A 377 19.54 -15.54 6.42
C LEU A 377 20.57 -14.52 5.93
N ASN A 378 21.42 -14.01 6.82
CA ASN A 378 22.45 -13.04 6.45
C ASN A 378 23.48 -13.64 5.47
N ALA A 379 23.86 -14.91 5.63
CA ALA A 379 24.74 -15.59 4.68
C ALA A 379 24.11 -15.68 3.27
N ASN A 380 22.80 -15.94 3.18
CA ASN A 380 22.08 -15.90 1.92
C ASN A 380 22.01 -14.47 1.35
N VAL A 381 21.74 -13.46 2.18
CA VAL A 381 21.70 -12.05 1.75
C VAL A 381 23.06 -11.57 1.22
N GLU A 382 24.18 -11.99 1.81
CA GLU A 382 25.51 -11.66 1.31
C GLU A 382 25.76 -12.21 -0.09
N SER A 383 25.14 -13.35 -0.43
CA SER A 383 25.22 -13.93 -1.78
C SER A 383 24.46 -13.10 -2.81
N PHE A 384 23.44 -12.33 -2.42
CA PHE A 384 22.65 -11.49 -3.34
C PHE A 384 23.53 -10.47 -4.07
N LEU A 385 24.51 -9.89 -3.37
CA LEU A 385 25.45 -8.90 -3.92
C LEU A 385 26.40 -9.49 -4.98
N GLN A 386 26.54 -10.81 -5.02
CA GLN A 386 27.35 -11.50 -6.03
C GLN A 386 26.56 -11.74 -7.32
N PHE A 387 25.23 -11.73 -7.25
CA PHE A 387 24.33 -11.88 -8.41
C PHE A 387 24.01 -10.55 -9.10
N ASP A 388 24.41 -9.42 -8.50
CA ASP A 388 24.26 -8.05 -9.04
C ASP A 388 25.50 -7.60 -9.86
N ARG A 389 26.43 -8.52 -10.15
CA ARG A 389 27.59 -8.34 -11.04
C ARG A 389 27.48 -9.26 -12.25
#